data_AF-A0A7S2UK56-F1
#
_entry.id   AF-A0A7S2UK56-F1
#
_cell.length_a   1.000
_cell.length_b   1.000
_cell.length_c   1.000
_cell.angle_alpha   90.00
_cell.angle_beta   90.00
_cell.angle_gamma   90.00
#
_symmetry.space_group_name_H-M   'P 1'
#
loop_
_entity.id
_entity.type
_entity.pdbx_description
1 polymer ?
#
loop_
_entity_poly.entity_id
_entity_poly.type
_entity_poly.pdbx_seq_one_letter_code
_entity_poly.pdbx_strand_id
1 'polypeptide(L)'
;MHALWRLASALPTMKGGNYFLCVCAAQFHLPFYMSRLLPNTFALGFVVHSYADWWLSVSQNENEKNKNWKRRYCCMWLVAATAIFRCDILLLLFCVGLSLLVQRYMSIGEALQVGIVTGVVSLAMTVPLDSLLWQQFPLCWPEGMVLWFNAIDNRSSEWGTEPWWWYFGKALPRALLGTTILIPLSFLHIPNCFHRLQQQQQQQQ
;
A
#
# COMPACT_ATOMS: atom_id res chain seq x y z
N MET A 1 0.57 -1.00 16.41
CA MET A 1 1.82 -1.57 16.98
C MET A 1 2.21 -2.89 16.31
N HIS A 2 1.35 -3.92 16.33
CA HIS A 2 1.67 -5.23 15.72
C HIS A 2 2.07 -5.18 14.24
N ALA A 3 1.34 -4.42 13.40
CA ALA A 3 1.65 -4.27 11.97
C ALA A 3 3.06 -3.71 11.72
N LEU A 4 3.43 -2.65 12.43
CA LEU A 4 4.74 -1.99 12.31
C LEU A 4 5.87 -2.90 12.79
N TRP A 5 5.63 -3.66 13.86
CA TRP A 5 6.59 -4.65 14.35
C TRP A 5 6.81 -5.77 13.33
N ARG A 6 5.74 -6.29 12.71
CA ARG A 6 5.85 -7.29 11.63
C ARG A 6 6.60 -6.77 10.41
N LEU A 7 6.37 -5.52 10.01
CA LEU A 7 7.12 -4.93 8.90
C LEU A 7 8.59 -4.70 9.26
N ALA A 8 8.87 -4.25 10.48
CA ALA A 8 10.24 -4.07 10.96
C ALA A 8 11.00 -5.41 11.03
N SER A 9 10.35 -6.49 11.48
CA SER A 9 10.97 -7.82 11.52
C SER A 9 11.09 -8.48 10.15
N ALA A 10 10.26 -8.08 9.17
CA ALA A 10 10.40 -8.52 7.80
C ALA A 10 11.68 -7.98 7.12
N LEU A 11 12.15 -6.80 7.52
CA LEU A 11 13.31 -6.15 6.91
C LEU A 11 14.62 -6.86 7.34
N PRO A 12 15.36 -7.54 6.42
CA PRO A 12 16.42 -8.50 6.75
C PRO A 12 17.68 -7.87 7.34
N THR A 13 17.79 -6.54 7.32
CA THR A 13 18.90 -5.83 7.96
C THR A 13 18.35 -4.96 9.08
N MET A 14 18.95 -5.04 10.27
CA MET A 14 18.61 -4.13 11.40
C MET A 14 18.67 -2.65 10.98
N LYS A 15 19.52 -2.34 9.99
CA LYS A 15 19.60 -1.01 9.37
C LYS A 15 18.31 -0.67 8.62
N GLY A 16 17.78 -1.54 7.77
CA GLY A 16 16.55 -1.28 6.99
C GLY A 16 15.32 -1.03 7.85
N GLY A 17 15.11 -1.84 8.89
CA GLY A 17 14.02 -1.65 9.86
C GLY A 17 14.12 -0.31 10.59
N ASN A 18 15.31 0.02 11.09
CA ASN A 18 15.55 1.30 11.78
C ASN A 18 15.39 2.50 10.84
N TYR A 19 15.86 2.40 9.58
CA TYR A 19 15.66 3.46 8.59
C TYR A 19 14.18 3.69 8.30
N PHE A 20 13.40 2.61 8.11
CA PHE A 20 11.95 2.72 7.90
C PHE A 20 11.26 3.42 9.09
N LEU A 21 11.60 3.03 10.32
CA LEU A 21 11.07 3.67 11.52
C LEU A 21 11.48 5.15 11.63
N CYS A 22 12.72 5.49 11.28
CA CYS A 22 13.17 6.89 11.23
C CYS A 22 12.41 7.70 10.17
N VAL A 23 12.16 7.12 8.99
CA VAL A 23 11.35 7.74 7.93
C VAL A 23 9.93 7.99 8.43
N CYS A 24 9.29 6.99 9.03
CA CYS A 24 7.96 7.12 9.62
C CYS A 24 7.90 8.17 10.73
N ALA A 25 8.93 8.27 11.56
CA ALA A 25 9.03 9.27 12.63
C ALA A 25 9.29 10.69 12.08
N ALA A 26 10.04 10.82 11.00
CA ALA A 26 10.34 12.09 10.35
C ALA A 26 9.16 12.65 9.53
N GLN A 27 8.23 11.78 9.10
CA GLN A 27 7.01 12.20 8.42
C GLN A 27 5.99 12.75 9.41
N PHE A 28 5.71 14.05 9.35
CA PHE A 28 4.67 14.70 10.16
C PHE A 28 3.28 14.06 10.01
N HIS A 29 2.95 13.56 8.82
CA HIS A 29 1.63 13.02 8.51
C HIS A 29 1.26 11.84 9.41
N LEU A 30 2.23 10.94 9.69
CA LEU A 30 1.95 9.72 10.43
C LEU A 30 1.57 10.01 11.91
N PRO A 31 2.36 10.74 12.71
CA PRO A 31 1.95 11.16 14.05
C PRO A 31 0.70 12.04 14.07
N PHE A 32 0.51 12.89 13.07
CA PHE A 32 -0.65 13.77 12.97
C PHE A 32 -1.97 13.00 12.79
N TYR A 33 -1.99 11.96 11.95
CA TYR A 33 -3.18 11.13 11.74
C TYR A 33 -3.37 10.04 12.81
N MET A 34 -2.31 9.66 13.54
CA MET A 34 -2.42 8.69 14.64
C MET A 34 -3.32 9.14 15.79
N SER A 35 -3.46 10.45 16.03
CA SER A 35 -4.33 10.98 17.09
C SER A 35 -5.80 11.09 16.69
N ARG A 36 -6.15 10.75 15.44
CA ARG A 36 -7.50 10.93 14.89
C ARG A 36 -8.05 9.63 14.31
N LEU A 37 -9.32 9.35 14.62
CA LEU A 37 -10.05 8.19 14.13
C LEU A 37 -10.57 8.41 12.70
N LEU A 38 -9.65 8.65 11.76
CA LEU A 38 -9.98 8.74 10.34
C LEU A 38 -9.89 7.34 9.70
N PRO A 39 -10.71 7.05 8.67
CA PRO A 39 -10.58 5.86 7.84
C PRO A 39 -9.14 5.62 7.38
N ASN A 40 -8.41 6.70 7.07
CA ASN A 40 -7.01 6.67 6.62
C ASN A 40 -6.09 5.96 7.63
N THR A 41 -6.31 6.16 8.94
CA THR A 41 -5.48 5.57 10.00
C THR A 41 -5.73 4.06 10.10
N PHE A 42 -6.98 3.61 9.91
CA PHE A 42 -7.32 2.20 9.85
C PHE A 42 -6.80 1.54 8.57
N ALA A 43 -6.97 2.20 7.43
CA ALA A 43 -6.47 1.74 6.14
C ALA A 43 -4.96 1.57 6.13
N LEU A 44 -4.23 2.49 6.78
CA LEU A 44 -2.78 2.37 6.95
C LEU A 44 -2.39 1.07 7.67
N GLY A 45 -3.16 0.64 8.67
CA GLY A 45 -2.92 -0.64 9.34
C GLY A 45 -2.94 -1.82 8.38
N PHE A 46 -3.88 -1.84 7.44
CA PHE A 46 -3.98 -2.88 6.41
C PHE A 46 -2.82 -2.78 5.40
N VAL A 47 -2.49 -1.58 4.96
CA VAL A 47 -1.36 -1.32 4.05
C VAL A 47 -0.03 -1.79 4.66
N VAL A 48 0.22 -1.50 5.94
CA VAL A 48 1.45 -1.96 6.63
C VAL A 48 1.52 -3.49 6.71
N HIS A 49 0.41 -4.18 6.98
CA HIS A 49 0.37 -5.65 6.94
C HIS A 49 0.63 -6.18 5.53
N SER A 50 0.04 -5.55 4.51
CA SER A 50 0.30 -5.91 3.12
C SER A 50 1.78 -5.78 2.76
N TYR A 51 2.42 -4.66 3.12
CA TYR A 51 3.86 -4.47 2.90
C TYR A 51 4.72 -5.48 3.66
N ALA A 52 4.34 -5.84 4.89
CA ALA A 52 5.04 -6.86 5.65
C ALA A 52 4.96 -8.22 4.94
N ASP A 53 3.78 -8.63 4.49
CA ASP A 53 3.56 -9.89 3.79
C ASP A 53 4.23 -9.88 2.40
N TRP A 54 4.22 -8.76 1.69
CA TRP A 54 4.94 -8.57 0.43
C TRP A 54 6.44 -8.79 0.61
N TRP A 55 7.04 -8.13 1.60
CA TRP A 55 8.47 -8.22 1.85
C TRP A 55 8.88 -9.62 2.33
N LEU A 56 8.10 -10.22 3.22
CA LEU A 56 8.30 -11.60 3.66
C LEU A 56 8.13 -12.63 2.53
N SER A 57 7.39 -12.30 1.46
CA SER A 57 7.25 -13.18 0.29
C SER A 57 8.49 -13.22 -0.61
N VAL A 58 9.36 -12.22 -0.51
CA VAL A 58 10.63 -12.11 -1.24
C VAL A 58 11.81 -12.68 -0.43
N SER A 59 11.64 -12.82 0.89
CA SER A 59 12.67 -13.35 1.78
C SER A 59 13.08 -14.79 1.41
N GLN A 60 14.40 -15.04 1.31
CA GLN A 60 14.98 -16.32 0.89
C GLN A 60 14.78 -17.45 1.93
N ASN A 61 14.60 -17.12 3.20
CA ASN A 61 14.60 -18.07 4.32
C ASN A 61 13.28 -18.85 4.53
N GLU A 62 12.31 -18.70 3.63
CA GLU A 62 10.94 -19.19 3.82
C GLU A 62 10.57 -20.28 2.81
N ASN A 63 9.73 -21.22 3.23
CA ASN A 63 9.20 -22.28 2.37
C ASN A 63 8.36 -21.69 1.22
N GLU A 64 8.47 -22.24 0.00
CA GLU A 64 7.73 -21.78 -1.18
C GLU A 64 6.21 -21.75 -0.98
N LYS A 65 5.66 -22.75 -0.27
CA LYS A 65 4.24 -22.78 0.09
C LYS A 65 3.86 -21.57 0.95
N ASN A 66 4.70 -21.18 1.92
CA ASN A 66 4.44 -20.04 2.79
C ASN A 66 4.54 -18.71 2.02
N LYS A 67 5.50 -18.59 1.10
CA LYS A 67 5.64 -17.43 0.21
C LYS A 67 4.36 -17.20 -0.62
N ASN A 68 3.80 -18.26 -1.20
CA ASN A 68 2.55 -18.16 -1.98
C ASN A 68 1.37 -17.66 -1.14
N TRP A 69 1.22 -18.13 0.10
CA TRP A 69 0.19 -17.62 1.01
C TRP A 69 0.39 -16.14 1.34
N LYS A 70 1.63 -15.72 1.65
CA LYS A 70 1.95 -14.32 1.94
C LYS A 70 1.66 -13.39 0.75
N ARG A 71 1.93 -13.82 -0.49
CA ARG A 71 1.57 -13.06 -1.71
C ARG A 71 0.06 -12.86 -1.82
N ARG A 72 -0.73 -13.91 -1.53
CA ARG A 72 -2.20 -13.82 -1.53
C ARG A 72 -2.69 -12.88 -0.42
N TYR A 73 -2.18 -13.02 0.80
CA TYR A 73 -2.53 -12.13 1.90
C TYR A 73 -2.20 -10.66 1.61
N CYS A 74 -1.04 -10.39 1.00
CA CYS A 74 -0.67 -9.04 0.55
C CYS A 74 -1.77 -8.39 -0.33
N CYS A 75 -2.24 -9.12 -1.36
CA CYS A 75 -3.33 -8.65 -2.22
C CYS A 75 -4.66 -8.52 -1.45
N MET A 76 -4.98 -9.49 -0.58
CA MET A 76 -6.22 -9.47 0.21
C MET A 76 -6.30 -8.23 1.11
N TRP A 77 -5.21 -7.90 1.81
CA TRP A 77 -5.15 -6.71 2.66
C TRP A 77 -5.36 -5.41 1.88
N LEU A 78 -4.76 -5.28 0.69
CA LEU A 78 -4.90 -4.09 -0.16
C LEU A 78 -6.30 -3.95 -0.75
N VAL A 79 -6.89 -5.05 -1.20
CA VAL A 79 -8.27 -5.06 -1.72
C VAL A 79 -9.25 -4.70 -0.60
N ALA A 80 -9.11 -5.30 0.58
CA ALA A 80 -9.94 -4.98 1.73
C ALA A 80 -9.79 -3.51 2.15
N ALA A 81 -8.56 -2.99 2.19
CA ALA A 81 -8.32 -1.58 2.50
C ALA A 81 -8.98 -0.65 1.47
N THR A 82 -8.92 -1.03 0.18
CA THR A 82 -9.51 -0.25 -0.92
C THR A 82 -11.03 -0.24 -0.87
N ALA A 83 -11.64 -1.40 -0.63
CA ALA A 83 -13.10 -1.56 -0.65
C ALA A 83 -13.79 -0.97 0.60
N ILE A 84 -13.16 -1.08 1.77
CA ILE A 84 -13.76 -0.69 3.06
C ILE A 84 -13.46 0.77 3.41
N PHE A 85 -12.23 1.25 3.19
CA PHE A 85 -11.81 2.53 3.74
C PHE A 85 -11.58 3.63 2.72
N ARG A 86 -10.85 3.34 1.63
CA ARG A 86 -10.40 4.37 0.68
C ARG A 86 -10.12 3.82 -0.70
N CYS A 87 -10.74 4.40 -1.72
CA CYS A 87 -10.47 3.97 -3.10
C CYS A 87 -9.08 4.37 -3.64
N ASP A 88 -8.39 5.37 -3.09
CA ASP A 88 -7.04 5.77 -3.55
C ASP A 88 -5.96 4.69 -3.37
N ILE A 89 -6.19 3.75 -2.45
CA ILE A 89 -5.32 2.58 -2.25
C ILE A 89 -5.32 1.66 -3.48
N LEU A 90 -6.30 1.79 -4.38
CA LEU A 90 -6.34 1.09 -5.66
C LEU A 90 -5.06 1.33 -6.50
N LEU A 91 -4.49 2.54 -6.45
CA LEU A 91 -3.23 2.84 -7.14
C LEU A 91 -2.08 2.05 -6.55
N LEU A 92 -2.03 1.93 -5.22
CA LEU A 92 -1.03 1.12 -4.55
C LEU A 92 -1.21 -0.37 -4.86
N LEU A 93 -2.46 -0.86 -4.83
CA LEU A 93 -2.82 -2.22 -5.23
C LEU A 93 -2.35 -2.51 -6.66
N PHE A 94 -2.57 -1.58 -7.59
CA PHE A 94 -2.11 -1.71 -8.96
C PHE A 94 -0.58 -1.81 -9.04
N CYS A 95 0.16 -0.92 -8.39
CA CYS A 95 1.62 -0.92 -8.41
C CYS A 95 2.22 -2.20 -7.80
N VAL A 96 1.74 -2.60 -6.61
CA VAL A 96 2.24 -3.80 -5.91
C VAL A 96 1.80 -5.06 -6.66
N GLY A 97 0.54 -5.14 -7.09
CA GLY A 97 0.03 -6.25 -7.88
C GLY A 97 0.77 -6.41 -9.20
N LEU A 98 1.04 -5.31 -9.92
CA LEU A 98 1.83 -5.32 -11.14
C LEU A 98 3.26 -5.82 -10.87
N SER A 99 3.88 -5.40 -9.76
CA SER A 99 5.22 -5.89 -9.39
C SER A 99 5.25 -7.42 -9.20
N LEU A 100 4.20 -8.00 -8.60
CA LEU A 100 4.06 -9.44 -8.40
C LEU A 100 3.82 -10.20 -9.72
N LEU A 101 3.06 -9.60 -10.64
CA LEU A 101 2.81 -10.15 -11.98
C LEU A 101 4.07 -10.12 -12.85
N VAL A 102 4.81 -9.01 -12.85
CA VAL A 102 6.07 -8.84 -13.60
C VAL A 102 7.11 -9.85 -13.11
N GLN A 103 7.21 -10.07 -11.79
CA GLN A 103 8.11 -11.05 -11.20
C GLN A 103 7.62 -12.51 -11.35
N ARG A 104 6.48 -12.73 -12.02
CA ARG A 104 5.86 -14.05 -12.25
C ARG A 104 5.58 -14.83 -10.96
N TYR A 105 5.40 -14.11 -9.84
CA TYR A 105 5.09 -14.70 -8.54
C TYR A 105 3.62 -15.06 -8.37
N MET A 106 2.75 -14.49 -9.20
CA MET A 106 1.33 -14.76 -9.24
C MET A 106 0.88 -14.75 -10.70
N SER A 107 -0.06 -15.64 -11.06
CA SER A 107 -0.71 -15.60 -12.37
C SER A 107 -1.81 -14.54 -12.39
N ILE A 108 -2.15 -14.02 -13.58
CA ILE A 108 -3.23 -13.03 -13.73
C ILE A 108 -4.57 -13.62 -13.25
N GLY A 109 -4.82 -14.90 -13.54
CA GLY A 109 -6.04 -15.59 -13.11
C GLY A 109 -6.15 -15.70 -11.59
N GLU A 110 -5.06 -16.07 -10.90
CA GLU A 110 -5.06 -16.12 -9.43
C GLU A 110 -5.21 -14.73 -8.81
N ALA A 111 -4.54 -13.71 -9.36
CA ALA A 111 -4.65 -12.34 -8.88
C ALA A 111 -6.10 -11.83 -8.99
N LEU A 112 -6.74 -12.10 -10.14
CA LEU A 112 -8.14 -11.74 -10.36
C LEU A 112 -9.08 -12.51 -9.44
N GLN A 113 -8.87 -13.82 -9.26
CA GLN A 113 -9.68 -14.63 -8.36
C GLN A 113 -9.59 -14.12 -6.91
N VAL A 114 -8.38 -13.90 -6.40
CA VAL A 114 -8.17 -13.37 -5.05
C VAL A 114 -8.80 -11.98 -4.92
N GLY A 115 -8.59 -11.11 -5.92
CA GLY A 115 -9.16 -9.77 -5.93
C GLY A 115 -10.68 -9.76 -5.91
N ILE A 116 -11.34 -10.56 -6.75
CA ILE A 116 -12.81 -10.65 -6.81
C ILE A 116 -13.35 -11.24 -5.52
N VAL A 117 -12.82 -12.37 -5.06
CA VAL A 117 -13.33 -13.04 -3.85
C VAL A 117 -13.19 -12.12 -2.63
N THR A 118 -12.02 -11.52 -2.43
CA THR A 118 -11.82 -10.60 -1.31
C THR A 118 -12.65 -9.33 -1.46
N GLY A 119 -12.76 -8.77 -2.66
CA GLY A 119 -13.59 -7.60 -2.92
C GLY A 119 -15.06 -7.84 -2.58
N VAL A 120 -15.63 -8.95 -3.05
CA VAL A 120 -17.02 -9.34 -2.75
C VAL A 120 -17.22 -9.54 -1.25
N VAL A 121 -16.29 -10.24 -0.59
CA VAL A 121 -16.36 -10.49 0.86
C VAL A 121 -16.26 -9.18 1.66
N SER A 122 -15.36 -8.26 1.27
CA SER A 122 -15.24 -6.94 1.89
C SER A 122 -16.49 -6.08 1.66
N LEU A 123 -17.07 -6.09 0.45
CA LEU A 123 -18.29 -5.37 0.14
C LEU A 123 -19.49 -5.92 0.92
N ALA A 124 -19.62 -7.24 0.99
CA ALA A 124 -20.68 -7.90 1.76
C ALA A 124 -20.62 -7.57 3.26
N MET A 125 -19.43 -7.28 3.78
CA MET A 125 -19.26 -6.80 5.16
C MET A 125 -19.50 -5.30 5.32
N THR A 126 -18.97 -4.46 4.43
CA THR A 126 -19.04 -3.00 4.59
C THR A 126 -20.42 -2.44 4.26
N VAL A 127 -21.08 -2.90 3.19
CA VAL A 127 -22.34 -2.31 2.73
C VAL A 127 -23.45 -2.37 3.79
N PRO A 128 -23.66 -3.49 4.51
CA PRO A 128 -24.63 -3.51 5.61
C PRO A 128 -24.25 -2.58 6.76
N LEU A 129 -22.98 -2.56 7.14
CA LEU A 129 -22.48 -1.70 8.22
C LEU A 129 -22.65 -0.22 7.87
N ASP A 130 -22.30 0.16 6.66
CA ASP A 130 -22.41 1.52 6.15
C ASP A 130 -23.87 1.94 6.04
N SER A 131 -24.75 1.05 5.55
CA SER A 131 -26.20 1.29 5.49
C SER A 131 -26.81 1.52 6.87
N LEU A 132 -26.36 0.77 7.89
CA LEU A 132 -26.77 0.96 9.28
C LEU A 132 -26.28 2.28 9.86
N LEU A 133 -25.01 2.61 9.62
CA LEU A 133 -24.38 3.83 10.13
C LEU A 133 -24.95 5.10 9.48
N TRP A 134 -25.25 5.06 8.17
CA TRP A 134 -25.80 6.20 7.41
C TRP A 134 -27.33 6.24 7.43
N GLN A 135 -28.00 5.24 8.03
CA GLN A 135 -29.46 5.10 8.04
C GLN A 135 -30.09 5.13 6.63
N GLN A 136 -29.31 4.75 5.61
CA GLN A 136 -29.72 4.70 4.21
C GLN A 136 -29.88 3.24 3.79
N PHE A 137 -31.12 2.76 3.82
CA PHE A 137 -31.49 1.43 3.35
C PHE A 137 -31.98 1.49 1.90
N PRO A 138 -31.72 0.48 1.05
CA PRO A 138 -31.18 -0.85 1.38
C PRO A 138 -29.68 -1.07 1.10
N LEU A 139 -29.00 -0.22 0.31
CA LEU A 139 -27.57 -0.32 0.03
C LEU A 139 -26.91 1.06 0.06
N CYS A 140 -26.03 1.27 1.02
CA CYS A 140 -25.12 2.42 1.04
C CYS A 140 -23.68 1.92 0.93
N TRP A 141 -22.95 2.40 -0.09
CA TRP A 141 -21.50 2.22 -0.20
C TRP A 141 -20.84 3.58 -0.46
N PRO A 142 -20.45 4.30 0.60
CA PRO A 142 -19.94 5.66 0.50
C PRO A 142 -18.74 5.78 -0.45
N GLU A 143 -17.78 4.87 -0.34
CA GLU A 143 -16.56 4.88 -1.17
C GLU A 143 -16.87 4.68 -2.66
N GLY A 144 -17.82 3.81 -2.98
CA GLY A 144 -18.28 3.61 -4.36
C GLY A 144 -18.94 4.86 -4.94
N MET A 145 -19.76 5.56 -4.14
CA MET A 145 -20.39 6.81 -4.56
C MET A 145 -19.37 7.92 -4.78
N VAL A 146 -18.36 8.03 -3.90
CA VAL A 146 -17.26 9.00 -4.03
C VAL A 146 -16.42 8.70 -5.27
N LEU A 147 -16.12 7.43 -5.54
CA LEU A 147 -15.41 7.03 -6.74
C LEU A 147 -16.22 7.36 -7.99
N TRP A 148 -17.51 7.05 -8.01
CA TRP A 148 -18.39 7.36 -9.14
C TRP A 148 -18.43 8.87 -9.42
N PHE A 149 -18.72 9.67 -8.39
CA PHE A 149 -18.81 11.12 -8.50
C PHE A 149 -17.50 11.76 -8.99
N ASN A 150 -16.36 11.33 -8.46
CA ASN A 150 -15.08 11.94 -8.82
C ASN A 150 -14.50 11.42 -10.13
N ALA A 151 -14.60 10.12 -10.41
CA ALA A 151 -13.96 9.48 -11.55
C ALA A 151 -14.84 9.40 -12.79
N ILE A 152 -16.15 9.15 -12.63
CA ILE A 152 -17.08 8.98 -13.76
C ILE A 152 -17.73 10.31 -14.10
N ASP A 153 -18.26 11.03 -13.10
CA ASP A 153 -18.88 12.34 -13.34
C ASP A 153 -17.86 13.48 -13.50
N ASN A 154 -16.56 13.17 -13.36
CA ASN A 154 -15.43 14.08 -13.49
C ASN A 154 -15.57 15.36 -12.64
N ARG A 155 -16.26 15.27 -11.49
CA ARG A 155 -16.49 16.39 -10.55
C ARG A 155 -15.33 16.61 -9.59
N SER A 156 -14.20 15.94 -9.82
CA SER A 156 -12.98 16.11 -9.01
C SER A 156 -12.46 17.55 -8.98
N SER A 157 -12.76 18.35 -10.02
CA SER A 157 -12.38 19.76 -10.08
C SER A 157 -13.14 20.67 -9.12
N GLU A 158 -14.30 20.24 -8.61
CA GLU A 158 -15.10 21.03 -7.65
C GLU A 158 -14.41 21.16 -6.28
N TRP A 159 -13.43 20.29 -6.00
CA TRP A 159 -12.58 20.35 -4.81
C TRP A 159 -11.41 21.34 -4.95
N GLY A 160 -11.36 22.09 -6.06
CA GLY A 160 -10.28 23.00 -6.41
C GLY A 160 -9.21 22.34 -7.28
N THR A 161 -8.67 23.10 -8.22
CA THR A 161 -7.57 22.67 -9.08
C THR A 161 -6.45 23.68 -9.04
N GLU A 162 -5.21 23.18 -9.10
CA GLU A 162 -4.01 23.99 -9.17
C GLU A 162 -3.27 23.66 -10.47
N PRO A 163 -2.44 24.56 -11.01
CA PRO A 163 -1.64 24.26 -12.21
C PRO A 163 -0.67 23.11 -11.95
N TRP A 164 -0.38 22.32 -12.99
CA TRP A 164 0.38 21.07 -12.88
C TRP A 164 1.73 21.21 -12.14
N TRP A 165 2.44 22.34 -12.30
CA TRP A 165 3.71 22.60 -11.61
C TRP A 165 3.57 22.75 -10.10
N TRP A 166 2.39 23.10 -9.58
CA TRP A 166 2.15 23.30 -8.15
C TRP A 166 2.25 21.97 -7.41
N TYR A 167 1.77 20.89 -8.04
CA TYR A 167 1.85 19.54 -7.49
C TYR A 167 3.30 19.10 -7.30
N PHE A 168 4.16 19.33 -8.29
CA PHE A 168 5.58 18.97 -8.22
C PHE A 168 6.41 19.92 -7.35
N GLY A 169 6.17 21.22 -7.45
CA GLY A 169 6.98 22.24 -6.79
C GLY A 169 6.60 22.51 -5.33
N LYS A 170 5.32 22.36 -4.97
CA LYS A 170 4.82 22.71 -3.62
C LYS A 170 4.14 21.55 -2.90
N ALA A 171 3.27 20.80 -3.57
CA ALA A 171 2.52 19.74 -2.91
C ALA A 171 3.42 18.57 -2.51
N LEU A 172 4.22 18.07 -3.45
CA LEU A 172 5.08 16.91 -3.24
C LEU A 172 6.15 17.15 -2.15
N PRO A 173 6.90 18.28 -2.15
CA PRO A 173 7.89 18.54 -1.10
C PRO A 173 7.24 18.73 0.29
N ARG A 174 6.04 19.30 0.35
CA ARG A 174 5.28 19.44 1.60
C ARG A 174 4.73 18.11 2.11
N ALA A 175 4.31 17.21 1.22
CA ALA A 175 3.83 15.88 1.59
C ALA A 175 4.98 15.01 2.14
N LEU A 176 6.13 15.05 1.48
CA LEU A 176 7.30 14.23 1.83
C LEU A 176 8.18 14.84 2.93
N LEU A 177 8.12 16.15 3.15
CA LEU A 177 8.96 16.88 4.12
C LEU A 177 10.44 16.46 4.02
N GLY A 178 11.09 16.15 5.14
CA GLY A 178 12.50 15.74 5.18
C GLY A 178 12.80 14.46 4.41
N THR A 179 11.79 13.62 4.10
CA THR A 179 11.99 12.40 3.31
C THR A 179 12.20 12.69 1.82
N THR A 180 11.93 13.91 1.36
CA THR A 180 12.24 14.34 -0.02
C THR A 180 13.73 14.16 -0.35
N ILE A 181 14.61 14.36 0.63
CA ILE A 181 16.08 14.20 0.47
C ILE A 181 16.48 12.73 0.29
N LEU A 182 15.69 11.80 0.82
CA LEU A 182 15.99 10.37 0.76
C LEU A 182 15.72 9.76 -0.62
N ILE A 183 14.86 10.39 -1.42
CA ILE A 183 14.53 9.94 -2.78
C ILE A 183 15.77 9.96 -3.69
N PRO A 184 16.46 11.10 -3.90
CA PRO A 184 17.67 11.11 -4.74
C PRO A 184 18.80 10.24 -4.16
N LEU A 185 18.95 10.20 -2.83
CA LEU A 185 19.93 9.32 -2.17
C LEU A 185 19.68 7.84 -2.43
N SER A 186 18.41 7.44 -2.53
CA SER A 186 18.01 6.08 -2.90
C SER A 186 18.44 5.76 -4.32
N PHE A 187 18.19 6.66 -5.29
CA PHE A 187 18.61 6.45 -6.68
C PHE A 187 20.13 6.33 -6.84
N LEU A 188 20.91 7.09 -6.06
CA LEU A 188 22.38 6.98 -6.06
C LEU A 188 22.89 5.64 -5.49
N HIS A 189 22.13 4.99 -4.62
CA HIS A 189 22.50 3.71 -4.01
C HIS A 189 22.07 2.48 -4.81
N ILE A 190 21.09 2.59 -5.72
CA ILE A 190 20.61 1.47 -6.57
C ILE A 190 21.75 0.81 -7.36
N PRO A 191 22.66 1.54 -8.04
CA PRO A 191 23.75 0.93 -8.81
C PRO A 191 24.67 0.07 -7.95
N ASN A 192 25.00 0.55 -6.75
CA ASN A 192 25.86 -0.15 -5.78
C ASN A 192 25.19 -1.42 -5.21
N CYS A 193 23.86 -1.46 -5.19
CA CYS A 193 23.11 -2.66 -4.81
C CYS A 193 23.13 -3.67 -5.95
N PHE A 194 22.88 -3.22 -7.19
CA PHE A 194 22.91 -4.07 -8.38
C PHE A 194 24.27 -4.74 -8.58
N HIS A 195 25.36 -3.99 -8.39
CA HIS A 195 26.71 -4.51 -8.50
C HIS A 195 27.02 -5.58 -7.43
N ARG A 196 26.53 -5.40 -6.19
CA ARG A 196 26.66 -6.41 -5.12
C ARG A 196 25.88 -7.70 -5.41
N LEU A 197 24.67 -7.57 -5.96
CA LEU A 197 23.86 -8.74 -6.32
C LEU A 197 24.51 -9.55 -7.45
N GLN A 198 25.11 -8.88 -8.44
CA GLN A 198 25.87 -9.53 -9.50
C GLN A 198 27.10 -10.27 -8.95
N GLN A 199 27.85 -9.67 -8.03
CA GLN A 199 29.01 -10.30 -7.39
C GLN A 199 28.61 -11.53 -6.55
N GLN A 200 27.50 -11.48 -5.83
CA GLN A 200 27.00 -12.63 -5.05
C GLN A 200 26.55 -13.79 -5.94
N GLN A 201 25.94 -13.51 -7.10
CA GLN A 201 25.59 -14.54 -8.07
C GLN A 201 26.82 -15.20 -8.70
N GLN A 202 27.89 -14.42 -8.94
CA GLN A 202 29.16 -14.95 -9.46
C GLN A 202 29.93 -15.80 -8.44
N GLN A 203 29.75 -15.58 -7.14
CA GLN A 203 30.39 -16.37 -6.08
C GLN A 203 29.64 -17.68 -5.74
N GLN A 204 28.41 -17.84 -6.23
CA GLN A 204 27.59 -19.05 -6.02
C GLN A 204 27.63 -20.02 -7.21
N GLN A 205 28.31 -19.66 -8.29
CA GLN A 205 28.62 -20.51 -9.45
C GLN A 205 30.05 -21.06 -9.33
#